data_AF-A0A537LAH2-F1
#
_entry.id   AF-A0A537LAH2-F1
#
_cell.length_a   1.000
_cell.length_b   1.000
_cell.length_c   1.000
_cell.angle_alpha   90.00
_cell.angle_beta   90.00
_cell.angle_gamma   90.00
#
_symmetry.space_group_name_H-M   'P 1'
#
loop_
_entity.id
_entity.type
_entity.pdbx_description
1 polymer ?
#
loop_
_entity_poly.entity_id
_entity_poly.type
_entity_poly.pdbx_seq_one_letter_code
_entity_poly.pdbx_strand_id
1 'polypeptide(L)'
;MPQKRGVVEDPKFTAEFKAISIKHPRAAEFLEGVRFILQRDPSAGYKWGDIWCLSSVGWASGLPLMTVFYVFDDESVRLLSVIETALM
;
A
#
# COMPACT_ATOMS: atom_id res chain seq x y z
N MET A 1 -13.44 20.93 -0.04
CA MET A 1 -12.17 20.23 0.24
C MET A 1 -12.39 18.76 -0.03
N PRO A 2 -11.51 18.03 -0.73
CA PRO A 2 -11.68 16.59 -0.90
C PRO A 2 -11.69 15.94 0.49
N GLN A 3 -12.72 15.15 0.77
CA GLN A 3 -12.87 14.41 2.02
C GLN A 3 -11.73 13.38 2.09
N LYS A 4 -10.91 13.42 3.16
CA LYS A 4 -9.85 12.41 3.33
C LYS A 4 -10.51 11.07 3.63
N ARG A 5 -10.34 10.09 2.75
CA ARG A 5 -10.83 8.72 2.99
C ARG A 5 -10.08 8.08 4.15
N GLY A 6 -10.75 7.22 4.90
CA GLY A 6 -10.09 6.38 5.90
C GLY A 6 -9.21 5.32 5.24
N VAL A 7 -8.08 4.96 5.83
CA VAL A 7 -7.30 3.77 5.41
C VAL A 7 -7.37 2.75 6.53
N VAL A 8 -7.87 1.56 6.20
CA VAL A 8 -8.06 0.44 7.12
C VAL A 8 -7.20 -0.74 6.68
N GLU A 9 -6.55 -1.40 7.62
CA GLU A 9 -5.72 -2.58 7.36
C GLU A 9 -6.49 -3.85 7.67
N ASP A 10 -6.47 -4.80 6.74
CA ASP A 10 -6.92 -6.16 7.01
C ASP A 10 -5.96 -6.87 7.99
N PRO A 11 -6.43 -7.72 8.92
CA PRO A 11 -5.54 -8.48 9.80
C PRO A 11 -4.44 -9.26 9.05
N LYS A 12 -4.75 -9.77 7.84
CA LYS A 12 -3.77 -10.44 6.98
C LYS A 12 -2.67 -9.45 6.56
N PHE A 13 -3.06 -8.28 6.07
CA PHE A 13 -2.13 -7.21 5.70
C PHE A 13 -1.20 -6.86 6.88
N THR A 14 -1.75 -6.64 8.07
CA THR A 14 -0.95 -6.27 9.25
C THR A 14 0.07 -7.35 9.60
N ALA A 15 -0.30 -8.64 9.51
CA ALA A 15 0.61 -9.75 9.76
C ALA A 15 1.74 -9.82 8.72
N GLU A 16 1.41 -9.68 7.44
CA GLU A 16 2.38 -9.67 6.34
C GLU A 16 3.33 -8.49 6.45
N PHE A 17 2.79 -7.29 6.66
CA PHE A 17 3.59 -6.07 6.81
C PHE A 17 4.55 -6.17 7.99
N LYS A 18 4.11 -6.72 9.13
CA LYS A 18 4.97 -6.94 10.30
C LYS A 18 6.12 -7.90 9.99
N ALA A 19 5.88 -8.96 9.22
CA ALA A 19 6.94 -9.89 8.83
C ALA A 19 7.98 -9.23 7.91
N ILE A 20 7.52 -8.37 7.00
CA ILE A 20 8.39 -7.65 6.06
C ILE A 20 9.15 -6.52 6.79
N SER A 21 8.50 -5.79 7.70
CA SER A 21 9.10 -4.64 8.39
C SER A 21 10.29 -5.01 9.27
N ILE A 22 10.39 -6.26 9.71
CA ILE A 22 11.57 -6.79 10.43
C ILE A 22 12.82 -6.76 9.55
N LYS A 23 12.66 -6.95 8.23
CA LYS A 23 13.77 -7.00 7.27
C LYS A 23 14.12 -5.63 6.68
N HIS A 24 13.17 -4.70 6.67
CA HIS A 24 13.28 -3.44 5.95
C HIS A 24 13.14 -2.24 6.90
N PRO A 25 14.25 -1.55 7.23
CA PRO A 25 14.25 -0.43 8.17
C PRO A 25 13.30 0.71 7.79
N ARG A 26 13.00 0.88 6.50
CA ARG A 26 12.16 1.94 5.93
C ARG A 26 10.76 1.46 5.51
N ALA A 27 10.33 0.27 5.95
CA ALA A 27 9.00 -0.24 5.65
C ALA A 27 7.89 0.71 6.15
N ALA A 28 8.08 1.33 7.32
CA ALA A 28 7.13 2.29 7.87
C ALA A 28 6.96 3.53 6.96
N GLU A 29 8.05 4.10 6.46
CA GLU A 29 8.02 5.23 5.51
C GLU A 29 7.30 4.87 4.21
N PHE A 30 7.51 3.64 3.71
CA PHE A 30 6.77 3.12 2.57
C PHE A 30 5.26 3.11 2.85
N LEU A 31 4.84 2.56 3.99
CA LEU A 31 3.41 2.49 4.35
C LEU A 31 2.79 3.87 4.54
N GLU A 32 3.52 4.83 5.12
CA GLU A 32 3.08 6.22 5.23
C GLU A 32 2.86 6.85 3.84
N GLY A 33 3.77 6.60 2.90
CA GLY A 33 3.63 7.03 1.51
C GLY A 33 2.41 6.43 0.83
N VAL A 34 2.19 5.11 1.00
CA VAL A 34 0.99 4.42 0.49
C VAL A 34 -0.29 5.05 1.05
N ARG A 35 -0.36 5.24 2.38
CA ARG A 35 -1.52 5.87 3.02
C ARG A 35 -1.76 7.28 2.49
N PHE A 36 -0.71 8.09 2.37
CA PHE A 36 -0.83 9.45 1.86
C PHE A 36 -1.40 9.51 0.43
N ILE A 37 -0.93 8.64 -0.45
CA ILE A 37 -1.41 8.54 -1.83
C ILE A 37 -2.88 8.11 -1.85
N LEU A 38 -3.20 6.98 -1.21
CA LEU A 38 -4.53 6.37 -1.31
C LEU A 38 -5.63 7.17 -0.61
N GLN A 39 -5.30 7.95 0.43
CA GLN A 39 -6.26 8.88 1.06
C GLN A 39 -6.74 9.98 0.10
N ARG A 40 -5.92 10.34 -0.89
CA ARG A 40 -6.18 11.44 -1.82
C ARG A 40 -6.72 10.92 -3.15
N ASP A 41 -6.07 9.89 -3.67
CA ASP A 41 -6.42 9.24 -4.93
C ASP A 41 -6.24 7.72 -4.81
N PRO A 42 -7.31 6.99 -4.43
CA PRO A 42 -7.24 5.54 -4.35
C PRO A 42 -7.18 4.88 -5.74
N SER A 43 -7.44 5.61 -6.83
CA SER A 43 -7.29 5.11 -8.20
C SER A 43 -5.85 5.26 -8.74
N ALA A 44 -4.90 5.74 -7.93
CA ALA A 44 -3.50 5.94 -8.35
C ALA A 44 -2.73 4.62 -8.60
N GLY A 45 -3.26 3.49 -8.15
CA GLY A 45 -2.69 2.17 -8.39
C GLY A 45 -3.06 1.58 -9.75
N TYR A 46 -2.63 0.35 -9.98
CA TYR A 46 -3.03 -0.46 -11.12
C TYR A 46 -4.22 -1.35 -10.75
N LYS A 47 -5.26 -1.39 -11.59
CA LYS A 47 -6.44 -2.23 -11.37
C LYS A 47 -6.24 -3.61 -12.00
N TRP A 48 -6.45 -4.66 -11.22
CA TRP A 48 -6.43 -6.07 -11.66
C TRP A 48 -7.70 -6.79 -11.18
N GLY A 49 -8.67 -6.95 -12.10
CA GLY A 49 -10.00 -7.43 -11.73
C GLY A 49 -10.70 -6.43 -10.81
N ASP A 50 -11.21 -6.89 -9.67
CA ASP A 50 -11.83 -6.05 -8.64
C ASP A 50 -10.83 -5.52 -7.60
N ILE A 51 -9.54 -5.87 -7.71
CA ILE A 51 -8.49 -5.52 -6.76
C ILE A 51 -7.58 -4.47 -7.40
N TRP A 52 -7.09 -3.54 -6.60
CA TRP A 52 -6.07 -2.57 -6.99
C TRP A 52 -4.73 -2.90 -6.35
N CYS A 53 -3.64 -2.50 -6.99
CA CYS A 53 -2.32 -2.60 -6.40
C CYS A 53 -1.48 -1.33 -6.59
N LEU A 54 -0.70 -0.98 -5.57
CA LEU A 54 0.25 0.12 -5.61
C LEU A 54 1.64 -0.42 -5.26
N SER A 55 2.58 -0.20 -6.16
CA SER A 55 3.96 -0.65 -6.02
C SER A 55 4.90 0.51 -5.73
N SER A 56 5.93 0.29 -4.92
CA SER A 56 7.03 1.26 -4.72
C SER A 56 8.07 1.24 -5.84
N VAL A 57 7.88 0.45 -6.91
CA VAL A 57 8.76 0.48 -8.08
C VAL A 57 8.83 1.90 -8.65
N GLY A 58 10.04 2.43 -8.79
CA GLY A 58 10.28 3.80 -9.27
C GLY A 58 10.12 4.90 -8.22
N TRP A 59 9.86 4.55 -6.95
CA TRP A 59 9.92 5.51 -5.85
C TRP A 59 11.38 5.85 -5.50
N ALA A 60 11.56 6.79 -4.56
CA ALA A 60 12.89 7.21 -4.10
C ALA A 60 13.80 6.03 -3.77
N SER A 61 15.08 6.15 -4.15
CA SER A 61 16.11 5.14 -3.89
C SER A 61 16.18 4.77 -2.41
N GLY A 62 16.29 3.47 -2.13
CA GLY A 62 16.44 2.94 -0.78
C GLY A 62 15.12 2.72 -0.03
N LEU A 63 13.97 2.91 -0.67
CA LEU A 63 12.73 2.32 -0.17
C LEU A 63 12.65 0.83 -0.55
N PRO A 64 12.05 0.01 0.32
CA PRO A 64 11.84 -1.39 0.01
C PRO A 64 10.88 -1.55 -1.17
N LEU A 65 11.19 -2.48 -2.06
CA LEU A 65 10.32 -2.82 -3.18
C LEU A 65 9.19 -3.70 -2.68
N MET A 66 8.01 -3.11 -2.60
CA MET A 66 6.81 -3.74 -2.06
C MET A 66 5.61 -3.38 -2.92
N THR A 67 4.63 -4.27 -2.94
CA THR A 67 3.34 -4.03 -3.59
C THR A 67 2.24 -4.25 -2.58
N VAL A 68 1.36 -3.25 -2.42
CA VAL A 68 0.18 -3.31 -1.57
C VAL A 68 -1.04 -3.55 -2.45
N PHE A 69 -1.84 -4.55 -2.09
CA PHE A 69 -3.13 -4.85 -2.70
C PHE A 69 -4.25 -4.26 -1.86
N TYR A 70 -5.23 -3.64 -2.50
CA TYR A 70 -6.29 -2.93 -1.80
C TYR A 70 -7.58 -2.85 -2.61
N VAL A 71 -8.68 -2.51 -1.93
CA VAL A 71 -9.96 -2.13 -2.52
C VAL A 71 -10.41 -0.82 -1.87
N PHE A 72 -11.34 -0.10 -2.49
CA PHE A 72 -11.84 1.15 -1.93
C PHE A 72 -13.28 1.43 -2.38
N ASP A 73 -13.94 2.26 -1.59
CA ASP A 73 -15.24 2.84 -1.86
C ASP A 73 -15.16 4.37 -1.69
N ASP A 74 -16.32 5.03 -1.59
CA ASP A 74 -16.39 6.47 -1.44
C ASP A 74 -15.83 6.96 -0.09
N GLU A 75 -15.81 6.12 0.94
CA GLU A 75 -15.47 6.49 2.31
C GLU A 75 -14.08 6.01 2.74
N SER A 76 -13.64 4.85 2.23
CA SER A 76 -12.50 4.13 2.78
C SER A 76 -11.69 3.37 1.74
N VAL A 77 -10.43 3.14 2.10
CA VAL A 77 -9.49 2.24 1.41
C VAL A 77 -9.15 1.11 2.37
N ARG A 78 -9.34 -0.13 1.93
CA ARG A 78 -8.97 -1.33 2.70
C ARG A 78 -7.72 -1.97 2.10
N LEU A 79 -6.64 -2.00 2.87
CA LEU A 79 -5.40 -2.70 2.50
C LEU A 79 -5.57 -4.20 2.78
N LEU A 80 -5.50 -5.02 1.75
CA LEU A 80 -5.80 -6.45 1.79
C LEU A 80 -4.55 -7.31 2.03
N SER A 81 -3.45 -6.97 1.38
CA SER A 81 -2.21 -7.76 1.43
C SER A 81 -1.00 -6.92 1.01
N VAL A 82 0.19 -7.33 1.43
CA VAL A 82 1.45 -6.74 1.02
C VAL A 82 2.50 -7.82 0.75
N ILE A 83 3.25 -7.64 -0.34
CA ILE A 83 4.34 -8.55 -0.72
C ILE A 83 5.63 -7.78 -1.01
N GLU A 84 6.77 -8.41 -0.76
CA GLU A 84 8.05 -7.98 -1.35
C GLU A 84 7.98 -8.18 -2.86
N THR A 85 8.36 -7.15 -3.62
CA THR A 85 8.39 -7.19 -5.08
C THR A 85 9.82 -7.47 -5.52
N ALA A 86 10.04 -8.58 -6.22
CA ALA A 86 11.32 -8.83 -6.87
C ALA A 86 11.37 -8.05 -8.20
N LEU A 87 12.48 -7.37 -8.47
CA LEU A 87 12.79 -6.94 -9.84
C LEU A 87 13.17 -8.20 -10.61
N MET A 88 12.38 -8.55 -11.63
CA MET A 88 12.82 -9.48 -12.68
C MET A 88 13.70 -8.75 -13.68
#